data_AF-A0AAJ5JXN0-F1
#
_entry.id   AF-A0AAJ5JXN0-F1
#
_cell.length_a   1.000
_cell.length_b   1.000
_cell.length_c   1.000
_cell.angle_alpha   90.00
_cell.angle_beta   90.00
_cell.angle_gamma   90.00
#
_symmetry.space_group_name_H-M   'P 1'
#
loop_
_entity.id
_entity.type
_entity.pdbx_description
1 polymer ?
#
loop_
_entity_poly.entity_id
_entity_poly.type
_entity_poly.pdbx_seq_one_letter_code
_entity_poly.pdbx_strand_id
1 'polypeptide(L)' 'MPGASEFVSFTFGNVTASGFVTPEALARIDAGEVVDVILHDVVAVHGDVGEEVPLGDVACTFIGGEPTPFVPGQGRQE' A
#
# COMPACT_ATOMS: atom_id res chain seq x y z
N MET A 1 -9.07 3.12 12.19
CA MET A 1 -9.03 2.28 13.43
C MET A 1 -7.72 2.53 14.16
N PRO A 2 -7.64 2.39 15.50
CA PRO A 2 -6.36 2.47 16.21
C PRO A 2 -5.47 1.30 15.77
N GLY A 3 -4.32 1.60 15.17
CA GLY A 3 -3.28 0.59 14.88
C GLY A 3 -2.92 0.38 13.41
N ALA A 4 -3.58 1.05 12.45
CA ALA A 4 -3.09 1.09 11.07
C ALA A 4 -1.97 2.14 10.99
N SER A 5 -0.71 1.68 10.93
CA SER A 5 0.49 2.53 10.93
C SER A 5 1.45 2.19 9.80
N GLU A 6 1.33 0.99 9.24
CA GLU A 6 2.29 0.49 8.27
C GLU A 6 1.86 0.91 6.86
N PHE A 7 2.75 1.61 6.17
CA PHE A 7 2.49 2.07 4.82
C PHE A 7 2.72 0.94 3.81
N VAL A 8 1.77 0.76 2.91
CA VAL A 8 1.88 -0.17 1.78
C VAL A 8 1.57 0.56 0.48
N SER A 9 2.23 0.15 -0.59
CA SER A 9 2.00 0.66 -1.94
C SER A 9 2.03 -0.50 -2.92
N PHE A 10 1.07 -0.53 -3.84
CA PHE A 10 0.92 -1.55 -4.86
C PHE A 10 0.66 -0.87 -6.20
N THR A 11 1.37 -1.33 -7.22
CA THR A 11 1.22 -0.84 -8.57
C THR A 11 0.57 -1.93 -9.43
N PHE A 12 -0.57 -1.61 -10.01
CA PHE A 12 -1.27 -2.46 -10.98
C PHE A 12 -1.33 -1.73 -12.33
N GLY A 13 -0.51 -2.19 -13.28
CA GLY A 13 -0.35 -1.49 -14.55
C GLY A 13 0.25 -0.09 -14.36
N ASN A 14 -0.50 0.93 -14.75
CA ASN A 14 -0.13 2.34 -14.59
C ASN A 14 -0.80 3.02 -13.39
N VAL A 15 -1.49 2.28 -12.52
CA VAL A 15 -2.12 2.82 -11.30
C VAL A 15 -1.32 2.36 -10.09
N THR A 16 -0.90 3.31 -9.27
CA THR A 16 -0.33 3.03 -7.95
C THR A 16 -1.35 3.38 -6.90
N ALA A 17 -1.71 2.43 -6.05
CA ALA A 17 -2.54 2.68 -4.89
C ALA A 17 -1.73 2.45 -3.62
N SER A 18 -1.92 3.33 -2.65
CA SER A 18 -1.19 3.32 -1.40
C SER A 18 -2.10 3.65 -0.24
N GLY A 19 -1.76 3.13 0.94
CA GLY A 19 -2.56 3.31 2.14
C GLY A 19 -1.87 2.67 3.34
N PHE A 20 -2.64 2.49 4.42
CA PHE A 20 -2.13 1.98 5.69
C PHE A 20 -2.77 0.66 6.09
N VAL A 21 -1.97 -0.24 6.66
CA VAL A 21 -2.41 -1.49 7.26
C VAL A 21 -1.91 -1.61 8.70
N THR A 22 -2.44 -2.58 9.45
CA THR A 22 -1.93 -2.87 10.79
C THR A 22 -0.59 -3.62 10.73
N PRO A 23 0.29 -3.49 11.74
CA PRO A 23 1.54 -4.26 11.82
C PRO A 23 1.33 -5.77 11.73
N GLU A 24 0.24 -6.29 12.29
CA GLU A 24 -0.11 -7.71 12.22
C GLU A 24 -0.46 -8.12 10.78
N ALA A 25 -1.22 -7.30 10.05
CA ALA A 25 -1.53 -7.56 8.66
C ALA A 25 -0.26 -7.57 7.80
N LEU A 26 0.65 -6.59 8.00
CA LEU A 26 1.92 -6.54 7.29
C LEU A 26 2.79 -7.78 7.61
N ALA A 27 2.90 -8.19 8.86
CA ALA A 27 3.69 -9.37 9.24
C ALA A 27 3.21 -10.66 8.53
N ARG A 28 1.90 -10.80 8.32
CA ARG A 28 1.32 -11.94 7.60
C ARG A 28 1.56 -11.87 6.09
N ILE A 29 1.50 -10.66 5.53
CA ILE A 29 1.90 -10.39 4.15
C ILE A 29 3.38 -10.78 3.94
N ASP A 30 4.27 -10.35 4.83
CA ASP A 30 5.71 -10.67 4.80
C ASP A 30 5.99 -12.17 4.95
N ALA A 31 5.14 -12.90 5.68
CA ALA A 31 5.21 -14.34 5.81
C ALA A 31 4.75 -15.10 4.54
N GLY A 32 4.27 -14.40 3.52
CA GLY A 32 3.75 -14.98 2.28
C GLY A 32 2.39 -15.66 2.46
N GLU A 33 1.64 -15.31 3.50
CA GLU A 33 0.29 -15.84 3.72
C GLU A 33 -0.70 -15.26 2.72
N VAL A 34 -1.77 -16.03 2.46
CA VAL A 34 -2.98 -15.48 1.84
C VAL A 34 -3.83 -14.85 2.94
N VAL A 35 -4.04 -13.53 2.87
CA VAL A 35 -4.70 -12.78 3.93
C VAL A 35 -5.66 -11.73 3.37
N ASP A 36 -6.86 -11.67 3.95
CA ASP A 36 -7.79 -10.56 3.75
C ASP A 36 -7.39 -9.39 4.65
N VAL A 37 -7.16 -8.23 4.04
CA VAL A 37 -6.72 -7.01 4.72
C VAL A 37 -7.61 -5.84 4.34
N ILE A 38 -7.76 -4.90 5.27
CA ILE A 38 -8.36 -3.61 5.01
C ILE A 38 -7.22 -2.60 4.95
N LEU A 39 -7.09 -1.94 3.80
CA LEU A 39 -6.24 -0.78 3.65
C LEU A 39 -7.03 0.47 4.01
N HIS A 40 -6.43 1.31 4.82
CA HIS A 40 -7.01 2.56 5.28
C HIS A 40 -6.44 3.75 4.51
N ASP A 41 -7.27 4.78 4.37
CA ASP A 41 -6.91 6.06 3.76
C ASP A 41 -6.26 5.89 2.37
N VAL A 42 -6.84 5.00 1.56
CA VAL A 42 -6.27 4.64 0.27
C VAL A 42 -6.39 5.79 -0.72
N VAL A 43 -5.28 6.08 -1.39
CA VAL A 43 -5.21 6.99 -2.52
C VAL A 43 -4.67 6.24 -3.72
N ALA A 44 -5.37 6.34 -4.86
CA ALA A 44 -4.90 5.82 -6.14
C ALA A 44 -4.37 6.95 -7.01
N VAL A 45 -3.25 6.72 -7.69
CA VAL A 45 -2.60 7.68 -8.59
C VAL A 45 -2.43 7.04 -9.95
N HIS A 46 -2.95 7.69 -11.00
CA HIS A 46 -2.75 7.26 -12.38
C HIS A 46 -1.42 7.81 -12.92
N GLY A 47 -0.46 6.94 -13.25
CA GLY A 47 0.91 7.30 -13.62
C GLY A 47 1.05 8.22 -14.83
N ASP A 48 0.12 8.17 -15.78
CA ASP A 48 0.18 9.04 -16.97
C ASP A 48 -0.38 10.45 -16.73
N VAL A 49 -1.28 10.61 -15.75
CA VAL A 49 -2.04 11.85 -15.53
C VAL A 49 -1.64 12.52 -14.22
N GLY A 50 -1.10 11.76 -13.26
CA GLY A 50 -0.75 12.21 -11.92
C GLY A 50 -1.97 12.54 -11.04
N GLU A 51 -3.18 12.16 -11.47
CA GLU A 51 -4.41 12.44 -10.73
C GLU A 51 -4.53 11.53 -9.49
N GLU A 52 -4.73 12.16 -8.33
CA GLU A 52 -4.97 11.48 -7.07
C GLU A 52 -6.48 11.28 -6.85
N VAL A 53 -6.87 10.02 -6.64
CA VAL A 53 -8.26 9.62 -6.38
C VAL A 53 -8.34 9.02 -4.97
N PRO A 54 -8.98 9.71 -4.00
CA PRO A 54 -9.19 9.16 -2.67
C PRO A 54 -10.26 8.06 -2.71
N LEU A 55 -9.89 6.86 -2.26
CA LEU A 55 -10.77 5.69 -2.21
C LEU A 55 -11.27 5.38 -0.80
N GLY A 56 -10.62 5.93 0.24
CA GLY A 56 -10.96 5.66 1.64
C GLY A 56 -10.54 4.26 2.06
N ASP A 57 -11.43 3.51 2.72
CA ASP A 57 -11.13 2.15 3.16
C ASP A 57 -11.37 1.14 2.03
N VAL A 58 -10.37 0.33 1.70
CA VAL A 58 -10.42 -0.70 0.65
C VAL A 58 -10.14 -2.06 1.26
N ALA A 59 -11.09 -2.99 1.13
CA ALA A 59 -10.88 -4.38 1.46
C ALA A 59 -10.24 -5.12 0.27
N CYS A 60 -9.17 -5.87 0.50
CA CYS A 60 -8.55 -6.69 -0.53
C CYS A 60 -7.99 -8.00 0.05
N THR A 61 -7.75 -8.95 -0.86
CA THR A 61 -7.04 -10.19 -0.53
C THR A 61 -5.62 -10.08 -1.08
N PHE A 62 -4.63 -10.22 -0.21
CA PHE A 62 -3.24 -10.38 -0.61
C PHE A 62 -2.96 -11.86 -0.86
N ILE A 63 -2.45 -12.20 -2.04
CA ILE A 63 -2.13 -13.58 -2.44
C ILE A 63 -0.65 -13.64 -2.85
N GLY A 64 0.23 -13.62 -1.85
CA GLY A 64 1.67 -13.69 -2.05
C GLY A 64 2.29 -12.49 -2.77
N GLY A 65 3.62 -12.43 -2.73
CA GLY A 65 4.44 -11.33 -3.24
C GLY A 65 5.63 -11.11 -2.32
N GLU A 66 6.71 -10.53 -2.85
CA GLU A 66 7.85 -10.08 -2.02
C GLU A 66 7.66 -8.59 -1.71
N PRO A 67 7.51 -8.20 -0.43
CA PRO A 67 7.54 -6.79 -0.05
C PRO A 67 8.89 -6.21 -0.46
N THR A 68 8.87 -5.16 -1.28
CA THR A 68 10.08 -4.39 -1.55
C THR A 68 10.33 -3.44 -0.38
N PRO A 69 11.57 -3.33 0.13
CA PRO A 69 11.87 -2.37 1.19
C PRO A 69 11.46 -0.97 0.74
N PHE A 70 10.70 -0.27 1.59
CA PHE A 70 10.47 1.15 1.36
C PHE A 70 11.81 1.88 1.43
N VAL A 71 12.23 2.45 0.31
CA VAL A 71 13.37 3.37 0.28
C VAL A 71 12.77 4.77 0.24
N PRO A 72 12.76 5.52 1.36
CA PRO A 72 12.40 6.92 1.30
C PRO A 72 13.36 7.57 0.30
N GLY A 73 12.83 8.15 -0.77
CA GLY A 73 13.65 8.75 -1.81
C GLY A 73 14.69 9.65 -1.16
N GLN A 74 15.98 9.41 -1.44
CA GLN A 74 17.01 10.39 -1.11
C GLN A 74 16.55 11.70 -1.72
N GLY A 75 16.19 12.65 -0.85
CA GLY A 75 15.76 13.97 -1.28
C GLY A 75 16.75 14.50 -2.30
N ARG A 76 16.26 14.74 -3.52
CA ARG A 76 16.96 15.55 -4.49
C ARG A 76 17.07 16.94 -3.86
N GLN A 77 18.24 17.24 -3.29
CA GLN A 77 18.63 18.61 -3.00
C GLN A 77 18.82 19.30 -4.36
N GLU A 78 17.88 20.14 -4.74
CA GLU A 78 18.09 21.28 -5.64
C GLU A 78 17.60 22.54 -4.93
#